data_AF-A0A849T144-F1
#
_entry.id   AF-A0A849T144-F1
#
_cell.length_a   1.000
_cell.length_b   1.000
_cell.length_c   1.000
_cell.angle_alpha   90.00
_cell.angle_beta   90.00
_cell.angle_gamma   90.00
#
_symmetry.space_group_name_H-M   'P 1'
#
loop_
_entity.id
_entity.type
_entity.pdbx_description
1 polymer ?
#
loop_
_entity_poly.entity_id
_entity_poly.type
_entity_poly.pdbx_seq_one_letter_code
_entity_poly.pdbx_strand_id
1 'polypeptide(L)' 'MMKQNSENETNLTHDINATLSALLSALELINGEWKSNPELVDRIVPLTINKVELLSLQIAEYRKIPKP' A
#
# COMPACT_ATOMS: atom_id res chain seq x y z
N MET A 1 1.63 -8.74 -28.03
CA MET A 1 2.58 -8.53 -26.93
C MET A 1 2.46 -7.15 -26.25
N MET A 2 2.07 -6.06 -26.94
CA MET A 2 1.90 -4.74 -26.32
C MET A 2 0.67 -4.58 -25.40
N LYS A 3 -0.46 -5.25 -25.66
CA LYS A 3 -1.70 -5.14 -24.85
C LYS A 3 -1.59 -5.70 -23.41
N GLN A 4 -0.77 -6.73 -23.21
CA GLN A 4 -0.60 -7.35 -21.88
C GLN A 4 0.15 -6.44 -20.90
N ASN A 5 1.08 -5.62 -21.38
CA ASN A 5 1.83 -4.70 -20.52
C ASN A 5 0.94 -3.56 -20.00
N SER A 6 0.00 -3.04 -20.82
CA SER A 6 -0.89 -1.94 -20.41
C SER A 6 -1.94 -2.38 -19.38
N GLU A 7 -2.47 -3.61 -19.49
CA GLU A 7 -3.41 -4.15 -18.50
C GLU A 7 -2.71 -4.41 -17.16
N ASN A 8 -1.51 -4.99 -17.19
CA ASN A 8 -0.70 -5.20 -15.98
C ASN A 8 -0.32 -3.87 -15.31
N GLU A 9 0.05 -2.85 -16.09
CA GLU A 9 0.34 -1.52 -15.55
C GLU A 9 -0.89 -0.89 -14.87
N THR A 10 -2.05 -1.02 -15.50
CA THR A 10 -3.33 -0.51 -14.97
C THR A 10 -3.70 -1.19 -13.66
N ASN A 11 -3.62 -2.52 -13.62
CA ASN A 11 -3.89 -3.31 -12.41
C ASN A 11 -2.92 -2.96 -11.29
N LEU A 12 -1.61 -2.86 -11.60
CA LEU A 12 -0.61 -2.52 -10.59
C LEU A 12 -0.80 -1.09 -10.05
N THR A 13 -1.18 -0.14 -10.90
CA THR A 13 -1.51 1.23 -10.49
C THR A 13 -2.73 1.24 -9.55
N HIS A 14 -3.77 0.47 -9.90
CA HIS A 14 -4.94 0.30 -9.05
C HIS A 14 -4.56 -0.29 -7.67
N ASP A 15 -3.74 -1.33 -7.65
CA ASP A 15 -3.30 -1.99 -6.42
C ASP A 15 -2.44 -1.07 -5.53
N ILE A 16 -1.57 -0.25 -6.13
CA ILE A 16 -0.80 0.78 -5.43
C ILE A 16 -1.75 1.80 -4.78
N ASN A 17 -2.75 2.29 -5.51
CA ASN A 17 -3.71 3.25 -4.99
C ASN A 17 -4.56 2.68 -3.84
N ALA A 18 -4.98 1.42 -3.95
CA ALA A 18 -5.68 0.72 -2.88
C ALA A 18 -4.79 0.56 -1.63
N THR A 19 -3.51 0.25 -1.84
CA THR A 19 -2.52 0.10 -0.76
C THR A 19 -2.26 1.43 -0.05
N LEU A 20 -2.12 2.53 -0.79
CA LEU A 20 -1.99 3.88 -0.24
C LEU A 20 -3.21 4.30 0.57
N SER A 21 -4.42 4.04 0.06
CA SER A 21 -5.67 4.34 0.77
C SER A 21 -5.75 3.58 2.10
N ALA A 22 -5.39 2.29 2.09
CA ALA A 22 -5.37 1.47 3.30
C ALA A 22 -4.33 1.96 4.32
N LEU A 23 -3.15 2.41 3.85
CA LEU A 23 -2.11 2.99 4.71
C LEU A 23 -2.59 4.30 5.36
N LEU A 24 -3.24 5.17 4.59
CA LEU A 24 -3.79 6.43 5.11
C LEU A 24 -4.79 6.15 6.25
N SER A 25 -5.77 5.26 6.02
CA SER A 25 -6.75 4.92 7.05
C SER A 25 -6.11 4.29 8.30
N ALA A 26 -5.09 3.46 8.12
CA ALA A 26 -4.37 2.87 9.24
C ALA A 26 -3.60 3.93 10.06
N LEU A 27 -2.98 4.91 9.39
CA LEU A 27 -2.29 6.02 10.05
C LEU A 27 -3.27 6.95 10.79
N GLU A 28 -4.43 7.22 10.21
CA GLU A 28 -5.50 7.97 10.87
C GLU A 28 -5.99 7.26 12.13
N LEU A 29 -6.18 5.94 12.07
CA LEU A 29 -6.57 5.13 13.23
C LEU A 29 -5.50 5.17 14.32
N ILE A 30 -4.22 4.97 13.96
CA ILE A 30 -3.11 5.04 14.93
C ILE A 30 -3.06 6.42 15.58
N ASN A 31 -3.16 7.49 14.78
CA ASN A 31 -3.12 8.86 15.29
C ASN A 31 -4.34 9.19 16.19
N GLY A 32 -5.50 8.62 15.91
CA GLY A 32 -6.69 8.76 16.75
C GLY A 32 -6.62 7.99 18.07
N GLU A 33 -6.03 6.79 18.05
CA GLU A 33 -6.19 5.82 19.14
C GLU A 33 -4.95 5.63 20.02
N TRP A 34 -3.77 6.15 19.66
CA TRP A 34 -2.52 5.85 20.39
C TRP A 34 -2.52 6.22 21.88
N LYS A 35 -3.38 7.15 22.32
CA LYS A 35 -3.56 7.50 23.74
C LYS A 35 -4.72 6.77 24.40
N SER A 36 -5.84 6.64 23.69
CA SER A 36 -7.10 6.10 24.22
C SER A 36 -7.14 4.59 24.22
N ASN A 37 -6.50 3.96 23.25
CA ASN A 37 -6.54 2.51 23.04
C ASN A 37 -5.18 2.00 22.48
N PRO A 38 -4.12 1.99 23.32
CA PRO A 38 -2.80 1.54 22.90
C PRO A 38 -2.77 0.08 22.45
N GLU A 39 -3.61 -0.79 23.02
CA GLU A 39 -3.69 -2.21 22.62
C GLU A 39 -4.16 -2.39 21.18
N LEU A 40 -5.09 -1.53 20.72
CA LEU A 40 -5.49 -1.52 19.31
C LEU A 40 -4.33 -1.08 18.43
N VAL A 41 -3.61 -0.02 18.83
CA VAL A 41 -2.44 0.47 18.09
C VAL A 41 -1.35 -0.61 17.99
N ASP A 42 -1.07 -1.34 19.08
CA ASP A 42 -0.11 -2.44 19.09
C ASP A 42 -0.47 -3.55 18.09
N ARG A 43 -1.76 -3.76 17.80
CA ARG A 43 -2.23 -4.72 16.78
C ARG A 43 -2.18 -4.15 15.37
N ILE A 44 -2.45 -2.85 15.21
CA ILE A 44 -2.54 -2.20 13.89
C ILE A 44 -1.16 -1.86 13.33
N VAL A 45 -0.22 -1.41 14.15
CA VAL A 45 1.14 -1.02 13.72
C VAL A 45 1.84 -2.11 12.90
N PRO A 46 1.89 -3.39 13.32
CA PRO A 46 2.48 -4.45 12.52
C PRO A 46 1.81 -4.65 11.16
N LEU A 47 0.48 -4.52 11.08
CA LEU A 47 -0.25 -4.63 9.81
C LEU A 47 0.06 -3.47 8.87
N THR A 48 0.21 -2.27 9.43
CA THR A 48 0.63 -1.08 8.68
C THR A 48 2.04 -1.26 8.13
N ILE A 49 2.99 -1.80 8.92
CA ILE A 49 4.35 -2.09 8.47
C ILE A 49 4.34 -3.07 7.30
N ASN A 50 3.63 -4.20 7.42
CA ASN A 50 3.49 -5.17 6.33
C ASN A 50 2.91 -4.54 5.04
N LYS A 51 2.00 -3.57 5.20
CA LYS A 51 1.41 -2.84 4.06
C LYS A 51 2.39 -1.86 3.42
N VAL A 52 3.29 -1.24 4.20
CA VAL A 52 4.40 -0.41 3.67
C VAL A 52 5.37 -1.28 2.86
N GLU A 53 5.69 -2.48 3.35
CA GLU A 53 6.53 -3.43 2.61
C GLU A 53 5.87 -3.84 1.29
N LEU A 54 4.57 -4.14 1.30
CA LEU A 54 3.82 -4.42 0.07
C LEU A 54 3.87 -3.25 -0.92
N LEU A 55 3.66 -2.02 -0.45
CA LEU A 55 3.75 -0.83 -1.30
C LEU A 55 5.15 -0.70 -1.94
N SER A 56 6.20 -0.96 -1.16
CA SER A 56 7.58 -0.94 -1.65
C SER A 56 7.79 -1.94 -2.79
N LEU A 57 7.28 -3.17 -2.63
CA LEU A 57 7.33 -4.21 -3.66
C LEU A 57 6.54 -3.81 -4.92
N GLN A 58 5.33 -3.28 -4.75
CA GLN A 58 4.50 -2.82 -5.88
C GLN A 58 5.18 -1.69 -6.66
N ILE A 59 5.79 -0.72 -5.97
CA ILE A 59 6.57 0.35 -6.61
C ILE A 59 7.79 -0.21 -7.35
N ALA A 60 8.48 -1.19 -6.76
CA ALA A 60 9.62 -1.83 -7.41
C ALA A 60 9.19 -2.56 -8.70
N GLU A 61 8.06 -3.26 -8.69
CA GLU A 61 7.49 -3.88 -9.89
C GLU A 61 7.07 -2.84 -10.94
N TYR A 62 6.41 -1.75 -10.51
CA TYR A 62 5.95 -0.70 -11.42
C TYR A 62 7.11 -0.05 -12.16
N ARG A 63 8.25 0.14 -11.48
CA ARG A 63 9.48 0.70 -12.08
C ARG A 63 10.15 -0.21 -13.11
N LYS A 64 9.83 -1.51 -13.14
CA LYS A 64 10.34 -2.44 -14.16
C LYS A 64 9.57 -2.36 -15.48
N ILE A 65 8.41 -1.70 -15.49
CA ILE A 65 7.61 -1.55 -16.70
C ILE A 65 8.35 -0.61 -17.66
N PRO A 66 8.69 -1.06 -18.88
CA PRO A 66 9.37 -0.23 -19.86
C PRO A 66 8.51 0.98 -20.22
N LYS A 67 9.06 2.18 -20.07
CA LYS A 67 8.39 3.41 -20.52
C LYS A 67 8.52 3.56 -22.04
N PRO A 68 7.48 4.04 -22.72
CA PRO A 68 7.52 4.32 -24.16
C PRO A 68 8.55 5.39 -24.52
#